data_AF-A0A968NW31-F1
#
_entry.id   AF-A0A968NW31-F1
#
_cell.length_a   1.000
_cell.length_b   1.000
_cell.length_c   1.000
_cell.angle_alpha   90.00
_cell.angle_beta   90.00
_cell.angle_gamma   90.00
#
_symmetry.space_group_name_H-M   'P 1'
#
loop_
_entity.id
_entity.type
_entity.pdbx_description
1 polymer ?
#
loop_
_entity_poly.entity_id
_entity_poly.type
_entity_poly.pdbx_seq_one_letter_code
_entity_poly.pdbx_strand_id
1 'polypeptide(L)'
;MRVDHQLFRARVQGYDTLLQMGRWFGYRPDYVDLTRIYVSDDLQSKFYHLATVEQEVRDEIKTMAANRERPKDVGLRIRTHPSMTVTSNLKMRNAQSSSLTYSASKIQALYMNLKDAALLRSNSQAVIQLLDGIEKYHGKPAAPGFEDFSSCLLYRDVSAELILQFIERYNFSAANIRFTAKIIAEYIHDLTRAGELTKWSVAVMSPKTGNPLDLGNGRTVFKVDRSVMKRTKSERDPSADHIKVITAPRDELIDLKDQILNGDARTTEEIFKNEPELTEVYFRQNVRPRDRGLVLLYALNPNLQMTDDEVKALLESPSQTMPLRAVADAFAVSFVFPRTHHSKSTYRYVVNGTV
;
A
#
# COMPACT_ATOMS: atom_id res chain seq x y z
N MET A 1 -14.38 -29.94 -29.80
CA MET A 1 -13.52 -28.94 -29.13
C MET A 1 -12.60 -29.67 -28.17
N ARG A 2 -11.28 -29.68 -28.42
CA ARG A 2 -10.30 -30.03 -27.39
C ARG A 2 -10.23 -28.82 -26.46
N VAL A 3 -10.66 -28.99 -25.22
CA VAL A 3 -10.39 -28.00 -24.17
C VAL A 3 -8.97 -28.29 -23.70
N ASP A 4 -8.06 -27.37 -23.95
CA ASP A 4 -6.68 -27.52 -23.47
C ASP A 4 -6.66 -27.28 -21.96
N HIS A 5 -6.34 -28.34 -21.22
CA HIS A 5 -6.19 -28.30 -19.78
C HIS A 5 -4.71 -28.19 -19.44
N GLN A 6 -4.30 -27.04 -18.91
CA GLN A 6 -2.94 -26.86 -18.41
C GLN A 6 -2.93 -26.95 -16.89
N LEU A 7 -2.34 -28.03 -16.35
CA LEU A 7 -2.12 -28.24 -14.92
C LEU A 7 -0.70 -27.82 -14.55
N PHE A 8 -0.56 -26.78 -13.73
CA PHE A 8 0.74 -26.30 -13.28
C PHE A 8 1.01 -26.68 -11.83
N ARG A 9 2.05 -27.49 -11.62
CA ARG A 9 2.52 -27.92 -10.30
C ARG A 9 4.04 -27.71 -10.19
N ALA A 10 4.47 -26.45 -10.16
CA ALA A 10 5.88 -26.08 -10.03
C ALA A 10 6.12 -25.29 -8.74
N ARG A 11 7.05 -25.75 -7.90
CA ARG A 11 7.47 -25.07 -6.66
C ARG A 11 8.49 -24.00 -7.05
N VAL A 12 8.01 -22.81 -7.45
CA VAL A 12 8.85 -21.74 -7.99
C VAL A 12 9.08 -20.67 -6.93
N GLN A 13 10.36 -20.30 -6.73
CA GLN A 13 10.75 -19.23 -5.81
C GLN A 13 11.22 -17.94 -6.53
N GLY A 14 11.63 -18.02 -7.81
CA GLY A 14 12.19 -16.88 -8.55
C GLY A 14 11.18 -16.13 -9.41
N TYR A 15 11.21 -14.79 -9.35
CA TYR A 15 10.40 -13.91 -10.22
C TYR A 15 10.62 -14.13 -11.72
N ASP A 16 11.87 -14.37 -12.13
CA ASP A 16 12.22 -14.66 -13.53
C ASP A 16 11.50 -15.91 -14.03
N THR A 17 11.46 -16.97 -13.22
CA THR A 17 10.76 -18.21 -13.55
C THR A 17 9.24 -18.01 -13.57
N LEU A 18 8.69 -17.20 -12.66
CA LEU A 18 7.27 -16.83 -12.70
C LEU A 18 6.93 -16.01 -13.96
N LEU A 19 7.76 -15.05 -14.35
CA LEU A 19 7.60 -14.27 -15.59
C LEU A 19 7.71 -15.15 -16.84
N GLN A 20 8.62 -16.13 -16.84
CA GLN A 20 8.76 -17.10 -17.93
C GLN A 20 7.53 -18.00 -18.03
N MET A 21 7.00 -18.49 -16.90
CA MET A 21 5.73 -19.23 -16.87
C MET A 21 4.54 -18.36 -17.28
N GLY A 22 4.55 -17.09 -16.86
CA GLY A 22 3.55 -16.08 -17.20
C GLY A 22 3.34 -15.93 -18.70
N ARG A 23 4.45 -15.99 -19.45
CA ARG A 23 4.45 -15.93 -20.92
C ARG A 23 3.75 -17.12 -21.58
N TRP A 24 3.66 -18.28 -20.93
CA TRP A 24 2.94 -19.45 -21.45
C TRP A 24 1.42 -19.36 -21.30
N PHE A 25 0.90 -18.41 -20.51
CA PHE A 25 -0.55 -18.15 -20.42
C PHE A 25 -1.08 -17.23 -21.53
N GLY A 26 -0.23 -16.82 -22.48
CA GLY A 26 -0.67 -15.99 -23.60
C GLY A 26 -1.66 -16.73 -24.50
N TYR A 27 -2.87 -16.21 -24.61
CA TYR A 27 -3.90 -16.72 -25.51
C TYR A 27 -4.19 -15.72 -26.65
N ARG A 28 -4.71 -16.24 -27.76
CA ARG A 28 -5.25 -15.41 -28.85
C ARG A 28 -6.62 -14.86 -28.40
N PRO A 29 -6.94 -13.57 -28.60
CA PRO A 29 -8.17 -12.95 -28.08
C PRO A 29 -9.45 -13.74 -28.37
N ASP A 30 -9.52 -14.46 -29.49
CA ASP A 30 -10.69 -15.23 -29.89
C ASP A 30 -10.82 -16.62 -29.21
N TYR A 31 -9.93 -16.96 -28.27
CA TYR A 31 -9.85 -18.28 -27.63
C TYR A 31 -9.86 -18.22 -26.09
N VAL A 32 -10.29 -17.10 -25.52
CA VAL A 32 -10.31 -16.89 -24.05
C VAL A 32 -11.23 -17.91 -23.37
N ASP A 33 -12.36 -18.19 -24.00
CA ASP A 33 -13.41 -19.09 -23.53
C ASP A 33 -12.99 -20.56 -23.47
N LEU A 34 -11.97 -20.96 -24.25
CA LEU A 34 -11.47 -22.33 -24.30
C LEU A 34 -10.39 -22.63 -23.26
N THR A 35 -9.79 -21.60 -22.64
CA THR A 35 -8.64 -21.78 -21.77
C THR A 35 -9.06 -21.82 -20.31
N ARG A 36 -8.86 -22.97 -19.65
CA ARG A 36 -9.03 -23.10 -18.19
C ARG A 36 -7.68 -23.33 -17.53
N ILE A 37 -7.29 -22.40 -16.65
CA ILE A 37 -6.04 -22.45 -15.91
C ILE A 37 -6.30 -23.08 -14.54
N TYR A 38 -5.64 -24.21 -14.26
CA TYR A 38 -5.65 -24.83 -12.94
C TYR A 38 -4.30 -24.60 -12.26
N VAL A 39 -4.31 -23.74 -11.24
CA VAL A 39 -3.13 -23.38 -10.44
C VAL A 39 -3.43 -23.59 -8.96
N SER A 40 -2.39 -23.94 -8.19
CA SER A 40 -2.47 -23.95 -6.72
C SER A 40 -2.60 -22.53 -6.16
N ASP A 41 -3.23 -22.38 -4.99
CA ASP A 41 -3.38 -21.09 -4.28
C ASP A 41 -2.05 -20.34 -4.10
N ASP A 42 -0.95 -21.04 -3.81
CA ASP A 42 0.40 -20.46 -3.70
C ASP A 42 0.85 -19.80 -5.02
N LEU A 43 0.74 -20.55 -6.12
CA LEU A 43 1.10 -20.06 -7.45
C LEU A 43 0.21 -18.88 -7.88
N GLN A 44 -1.08 -18.92 -7.56
CA GLN A 44 -1.99 -17.79 -7.78
C GLN A 44 -1.54 -16.55 -7.00
N SER A 45 -1.19 -16.70 -5.71
CA SER A 45 -0.66 -15.60 -4.87
C SER A 45 0.59 -14.98 -5.49
N LYS A 46 1.51 -15.82 -5.95
CA LYS A 46 2.76 -15.39 -6.60
C LYS A 46 2.52 -14.63 -7.90
N PHE A 47 1.59 -15.08 -8.74
CA PHE A 47 1.22 -14.37 -9.97
C PHE A 47 0.49 -13.05 -9.69
N TYR A 48 -0.38 -13.01 -8.68
CA TYR A 48 -1.02 -11.77 -8.27
C TYR A 48 0.01 -10.75 -7.78
N HIS A 49 0.96 -11.19 -6.95
CA HIS A 49 2.06 -10.34 -6.52
C HIS A 49 2.91 -9.86 -7.70
N LEU A 50 3.26 -10.74 -8.65
CA LEU A 50 4.01 -10.39 -9.84
C LEU A 50 3.28 -9.36 -10.72
N ALA A 51 1.99 -9.56 -10.98
CA ALA A 51 1.18 -8.64 -11.78
C ALA A 51 1.07 -7.26 -11.11
N THR A 52 0.96 -7.24 -9.78
CA THR A 52 0.96 -5.99 -9.00
C THR A 52 2.29 -5.24 -9.16
N VAL A 53 3.41 -5.96 -9.08
CA VAL A 53 4.75 -5.38 -9.28
C VAL A 53 4.97 -4.91 -10.71
N GLU A 54 4.49 -5.66 -11.71
CA GLU A 54 4.57 -5.24 -13.11
C GLU A 54 3.78 -3.94 -13.34
N GLN A 55 2.57 -3.85 -12.78
CA GLN A 55 1.74 -2.65 -12.89
C GLN A 55 2.43 -1.43 -12.26
N GLU A 56 3.02 -1.59 -11.07
CA GLU A 56 3.83 -0.53 -10.42
C GLU A 56 4.96 -0.04 -11.31
N VAL A 57 5.72 -0.95 -11.93
CA VAL A 57 6.79 -0.60 -12.86
C VAL A 57 6.25 0.14 -14.08
N ARG A 58 5.10 -0.28 -14.63
CA ARG A 58 4.47 0.40 -15.76
C ARG A 58 4.05 1.82 -15.40
N ASP A 59 3.50 2.02 -14.22
CA ASP A 59 3.08 3.35 -13.76
C ASP A 59 4.27 4.25 -13.40
N GLU A 60 5.36 3.66 -12.90
CA GLU A 60 6.65 4.36 -12.75
C GLU A 60 7.20 4.81 -14.12
N ILE A 61 7.16 3.95 -15.14
CA ILE A 61 7.58 4.30 -16.52
C ILE A 61 6.72 5.42 -17.09
N LYS A 62 5.39 5.35 -16.95
CA LYS A 62 4.48 6.43 -17.40
C LYS A 62 4.82 7.75 -16.71
N THR A 63 5.08 7.71 -15.41
CA THR A 63 5.43 8.91 -14.65
C THR A 63 6.78 9.47 -15.08
N MET A 64 7.76 8.61 -15.35
CA MET A 64 9.05 9.04 -15.91
C MET A 64 8.87 9.71 -17.28
N ALA A 65 7.98 9.18 -18.13
CA ALA A 65 7.65 9.80 -19.41
C ALA A 65 6.99 11.17 -19.22
N ALA A 66 6.02 11.28 -18.30
CA ALA A 66 5.37 12.56 -17.96
C ALA A 66 6.38 13.59 -17.42
N ASN A 67 7.33 13.14 -16.60
CA ASN A 67 8.42 13.97 -16.06
C ASN A 67 9.55 14.24 -17.06
N ARG A 68 9.44 13.76 -18.31
CA ARG A 68 10.47 13.87 -19.36
C ARG A 68 11.85 13.33 -18.90
N GLU A 69 11.85 12.34 -18.01
CA GLU A 69 13.06 11.70 -17.55
C GLU A 69 13.64 10.77 -18.63
N ARG A 70 14.96 10.53 -18.60
CA ARG A 70 15.62 9.80 -19.68
C ARG A 70 15.40 8.29 -19.53
N PRO A 71 15.15 7.54 -20.62
CA PRO A 71 14.96 6.09 -20.58
C PRO A 71 16.07 5.31 -19.89
N LYS A 72 17.32 5.78 -19.97
CA LYS A 72 18.48 5.15 -19.30
C LYS A 72 18.37 5.14 -17.77
N ASP A 73 17.62 6.07 -17.19
CA ASP A 73 17.45 6.21 -15.75
C ASP A 73 16.35 5.23 -15.23
N VAL A 74 15.51 4.68 -16.12
CA VAL A 74 14.42 3.72 -15.80
C VAL A 74 14.99 2.41 -15.25
N GLY A 75 16.02 1.86 -15.91
CA GLY A 75 16.60 0.57 -15.53
C GLY A 75 17.26 0.57 -14.15
N LEU A 76 17.78 1.72 -13.71
CA LEU A 76 18.36 1.87 -12.37
C LEU A 76 17.28 1.85 -11.28
N ARG A 77 16.15 2.53 -11.52
CA ARG A 77 15.02 2.59 -10.58
C ARG A 77 14.32 1.26 -10.37
N ILE A 78 14.06 0.53 -11.46
CA ILE A 78 13.47 -0.82 -11.40
C ILE A 78 14.32 -1.75 -10.52
N ARG A 79 15.66 -1.63 -10.58
CA ARG A 79 16.58 -2.46 -9.78
C ARG A 79 16.62 -2.09 -8.29
N THR A 80 16.22 -0.89 -7.94
CA THR A 80 16.15 -0.40 -6.54
C THR A 80 14.73 -0.45 -5.97
N HIS A 81 13.75 -0.86 -6.78
CA HIS A 81 12.35 -0.85 -6.40
C HIS A 81 12.09 -1.87 -5.27
N PRO A 82 11.39 -1.47 -4.19
CA PRO A 82 11.25 -2.30 -3.00
C PRO A 82 10.52 -3.63 -3.23
N SER A 83 9.67 -3.68 -4.26
CA SER A 83 8.93 -4.89 -4.63
C SER A 83 9.69 -5.85 -5.57
N MET A 84 10.90 -5.50 -6.06
CA MET A 84 11.66 -6.26 -7.05
C MET A 84 13.04 -6.70 -6.54
N THR A 85 13.10 -7.76 -5.72
CA THR A 85 14.37 -8.47 -5.54
C THR A 85 14.64 -9.34 -6.78
N VAL A 86 15.38 -8.78 -7.73
CA VAL A 86 15.75 -9.46 -8.97
C VAL A 86 16.80 -10.54 -8.67
N THR A 87 16.42 -11.81 -8.84
CA THR A 87 17.24 -13.04 -8.92
C THR A 87 17.54 -13.87 -7.66
N SER A 88 17.68 -15.18 -7.89
CA SER A 88 18.00 -16.25 -6.93
C SER A 88 19.38 -16.08 -6.28
N ASN A 89 19.50 -16.41 -4.99
CA ASN A 89 20.71 -16.30 -4.16
C ASN A 89 22.01 -16.87 -4.81
N LEU A 90 21.92 -17.94 -5.61
CA LEU A 90 23.10 -18.55 -6.25
C LEU A 90 23.74 -17.70 -7.36
N LYS A 91 22.98 -16.77 -7.99
CA LYS A 91 23.50 -15.86 -9.04
C LYS A 91 24.00 -14.53 -8.47
N MET A 92 23.90 -14.31 -7.15
CA MET A 92 24.26 -13.06 -6.49
C MET A 92 25.75 -12.91 -6.13
N ARG A 93 26.61 -13.89 -6.45
CA ARG A 93 28.05 -13.83 -6.11
C ARG A 93 28.78 -12.59 -6.66
N ASN A 94 28.25 -11.97 -7.73
CA ASN A 94 28.79 -10.76 -8.36
C ASN A 94 27.80 -9.57 -8.36
N ALA A 95 26.65 -9.67 -7.67
CA ALA A 95 25.68 -8.59 -7.62
C ALA A 95 26.06 -7.58 -6.52
N GLN A 96 26.32 -6.33 -6.89
CA GLN A 96 26.45 -5.23 -5.93
C GLN A 96 25.19 -5.14 -5.07
N SER A 97 25.35 -4.99 -3.76
CA SER A 97 24.28 -4.82 -2.79
C SER A 97 23.30 -3.74 -3.25
N SER A 98 22.06 -4.11 -3.57
CA SER A 98 21.01 -3.15 -3.93
C SER A 98 20.49 -2.46 -2.68
N SER A 99 20.58 -1.13 -2.64
CA SER A 99 19.93 -0.29 -1.62
C SER A 99 18.40 -0.34 -1.82
N LEU A 100 17.66 -0.68 -0.76
CA LEU A 100 16.21 -0.52 -0.73
C LEU A 100 15.91 0.96 -0.50
N THR A 101 15.15 1.60 -1.40
CA THR A 101 14.69 2.98 -1.22
C THR A 101 13.19 3.04 -1.31
N TYR A 102 12.57 3.81 -0.40
CA TYR A 102 11.16 4.14 -0.47
C TYR A 102 10.92 5.54 -1.09
N SER A 103 11.92 6.10 -1.76
CA SER A 103 11.82 7.40 -2.43
C SER A 103 10.62 7.45 -3.38
N ALA A 104 9.78 8.48 -3.22
CA ALA A 104 8.59 8.69 -4.04
C ALA A 104 7.65 7.47 -4.14
N SER A 105 7.61 6.65 -3.09
CA SER A 105 6.81 5.43 -3.05
C SER A 105 5.69 5.52 -2.02
N LYS A 106 4.72 4.63 -2.18
CA LYS A 106 3.70 4.34 -1.16
C LYS A 106 3.86 2.90 -0.71
N ILE A 107 3.79 2.71 0.60
CA ILE A 107 3.75 1.39 1.22
C ILE A 107 2.41 1.27 1.97
N GLN A 108 1.64 0.25 1.65
CA GLN A 108 0.42 -0.09 2.39
C GLN A 108 0.56 -1.46 3.03
N ALA A 109 0.06 -1.61 4.26
CA ALA A 109 -0.21 -2.93 4.81
C ALA A 109 -1.37 -3.58 4.04
N LEU A 110 -1.10 -4.68 3.34
CA LEU A 110 -2.09 -5.43 2.55
C LEU A 110 -2.60 -6.68 3.27
N TYR A 111 -1.94 -7.09 4.35
CA TYR A 111 -2.30 -8.27 5.14
C TYR A 111 -2.52 -7.91 6.61
N MET A 112 -3.60 -8.41 7.20
CA MET A 112 -3.94 -8.22 8.62
C MET A 112 -4.58 -9.48 9.24
N ASN A 113 -4.33 -9.72 10.52
CA ASN A 113 -4.89 -10.84 11.28
C ASN A 113 -6.29 -10.51 11.80
N LEU A 114 -7.29 -10.47 10.90
CA LEU A 114 -8.67 -10.00 11.20
C LEU A 114 -9.43 -10.85 12.23
N LYS A 115 -8.91 -12.04 12.57
CA LYS A 115 -9.51 -13.00 13.50
C LYS A 115 -8.86 -12.96 14.88
N ASP A 116 -7.81 -12.15 15.07
CA ASP A 116 -7.13 -11.98 16.36
C ASP A 116 -7.62 -10.71 17.06
N ALA A 117 -8.56 -10.87 18.00
CA ALA A 117 -9.16 -9.75 18.72
C ALA A 117 -8.14 -9.00 19.60
N ALA A 118 -7.14 -9.69 20.15
CA ALA A 118 -6.14 -9.05 21.00
C ALA A 118 -5.22 -8.15 20.17
N LEU A 119 -4.75 -8.66 19.03
CA LEU A 119 -3.93 -7.89 18.08
C LEU A 119 -4.69 -6.67 17.54
N LEU A 120 -5.95 -6.84 17.10
CA LEU A 120 -6.75 -5.73 16.58
C LEU A 120 -7.00 -4.63 17.61
N ARG A 121 -7.26 -5.00 18.87
CA ARG A 121 -7.40 -4.04 19.98
C ARG A 121 -6.08 -3.32 20.27
N SER A 122 -4.96 -4.04 20.28
CA SER A 122 -3.62 -3.44 20.43
C SER A 122 -3.33 -2.43 19.33
N ASN A 123 -3.64 -2.75 18.08
CA ASN A 123 -3.44 -1.84 16.94
C ASN A 123 -4.37 -0.62 17.01
N SER A 124 -5.62 -0.80 17.42
CA SER A 124 -6.55 0.31 17.66
C SER A 124 -6.03 1.23 18.77
N GLN A 125 -5.48 0.67 19.84
CA GLN A 125 -4.86 1.43 20.92
C GLN A 125 -3.60 2.18 20.44
N ALA A 126 -2.78 1.59 19.58
CA ALA A 126 -1.62 2.26 18.99
C ALA A 126 -2.03 3.48 18.16
N VAL A 127 -3.14 3.40 17.40
CA VAL A 127 -3.70 4.54 16.67
C VAL A 127 -4.17 5.63 17.63
N ILE A 128 -4.96 5.28 18.64
CA ILE A 128 -5.46 6.26 19.63
C ILE A 128 -4.30 6.96 20.34
N GLN A 129 -3.28 6.21 20.77
CA GLN A 129 -2.09 6.77 21.41
C GLN A 129 -1.28 7.70 20.49
N LEU A 130 -1.20 7.39 19.19
CA LEU A 130 -0.61 8.28 18.21
C LEU A 130 -1.39 9.60 18.15
N LEU A 131 -2.71 9.55 17.99
CA LEU A 131 -3.55 10.74 17.89
C LEU A 131 -3.51 11.59 19.18
N ASP A 132 -3.51 10.95 20.35
CA ASP A 132 -3.36 11.62 21.65
C ASP A 132 -2.00 12.31 21.77
N GLY A 133 -0.93 11.64 21.35
CA GLY A 133 0.41 12.22 21.31
C GLY A 133 0.49 13.42 20.37
N ILE A 134 -0.13 13.32 19.19
CA ILE A 134 -0.20 14.42 18.24
C ILE A 134 -0.94 15.62 18.85
N GLU A 135 -2.13 15.43 19.39
CA GLU A 135 -2.91 16.54 19.94
C GLU A 135 -2.25 17.20 21.15
N LYS A 136 -1.52 16.42 21.94
CA LYS A 136 -0.76 16.91 23.09
C LYS A 136 0.41 17.82 22.68
N TYR A 137 1.12 17.50 21.61
CA TYR A 137 2.38 18.19 21.25
C TYR A 137 2.30 19.07 20.00
N HIS A 138 1.37 18.79 19.09
CA HIS A 138 1.24 19.43 17.77
C HIS A 138 -0.13 20.08 17.53
N GLY A 139 -1.10 19.84 18.42
CA GLY A 139 -2.41 20.51 18.40
C GLY A 139 -3.51 19.76 17.65
N LYS A 140 -4.66 20.43 17.49
CA LYS A 140 -5.89 19.86 16.93
C LYS A 140 -5.81 19.62 15.41
N PRO A 141 -6.70 18.80 14.83
CA PRO A 141 -6.77 18.61 13.39
C PRO A 141 -6.87 19.94 12.64
N ALA A 142 -6.10 20.09 11.58
CA ALA A 142 -6.23 21.16 10.61
C ALA A 142 -7.49 20.96 9.76
N ALA A 143 -8.06 22.05 9.26
CA ALA A 143 -9.12 21.97 8.27
C ALA A 143 -8.58 21.26 7.00
N PRO A 144 -9.34 20.31 6.43
CA PRO A 144 -8.94 19.65 5.20
C PRO A 144 -8.87 20.68 4.06
N GLY A 145 -7.83 20.56 3.22
CA GLY A 145 -7.60 21.49 2.12
C GLY A 145 -8.58 21.33 0.94
N PHE A 146 -9.30 20.22 0.88
CA PHE A 146 -10.28 19.91 -0.17
C PHE A 146 -11.62 19.45 0.42
N GLU A 147 -12.73 19.78 -0.23
CA GLU A 147 -14.09 19.53 0.24
C GLU A 147 -14.46 18.03 0.29
N ASP A 148 -13.80 17.20 -0.53
CA ASP A 148 -13.95 15.75 -0.52
C ASP A 148 -13.36 15.08 0.73
N PHE A 149 -12.47 15.78 1.46
CA PHE A 149 -11.90 15.33 2.73
C PHE A 149 -12.55 15.96 3.96
N SER A 150 -13.70 16.61 3.83
CA SER A 150 -14.37 17.35 4.92
C SER A 150 -14.71 16.53 6.17
N SER A 151 -14.79 15.21 6.06
CA SER A 151 -15.04 14.27 7.17
C SER A 151 -13.76 13.63 7.73
N CYS A 152 -12.61 13.86 7.09
CA CYS A 152 -11.33 13.29 7.51
C CYS A 152 -10.70 14.15 8.62
N LEU A 153 -9.90 13.53 9.48
CA LEU A 153 -9.05 14.25 10.43
C LEU A 153 -7.67 14.37 9.81
N LEU A 154 -7.14 15.60 9.69
CA LEU A 154 -5.80 15.84 9.17
C LEU A 154 -4.95 16.54 10.21
N TYR A 155 -3.85 15.93 10.62
CA TYR A 155 -2.82 16.54 11.45
C TYR A 155 -1.61 16.84 10.57
N ARG A 156 -1.04 18.03 10.74
CA ARG A 156 0.14 18.50 9.98
C ARG A 156 1.30 18.74 10.93
N ASP A 157 2.51 18.79 10.37
CA ASP A 157 3.75 19.08 11.09
C ASP A 157 4.05 18.15 12.27
N VAL A 158 3.54 16.91 12.23
CA VAL A 158 3.77 15.88 13.25
C VAL A 158 5.23 15.46 13.23
N SER A 159 5.86 15.36 14.39
CA SER A 159 7.27 14.98 14.47
C SER A 159 7.51 13.51 14.11
N ALA A 160 8.65 13.22 13.47
CA ALA A 160 9.02 11.86 13.08
C ALA A 160 9.09 10.89 14.27
N GLU A 161 9.41 11.37 15.48
CA GLU A 161 9.48 10.54 16.70
C GLU A 161 8.13 9.89 17.05
N LEU A 162 7.02 10.61 16.88
CA LEU A 162 5.69 10.05 17.14
C LEU A 162 5.34 8.96 16.13
N ILE A 163 5.76 9.14 14.86
CA ILE A 163 5.55 8.14 13.81
C ILE A 163 6.39 6.89 14.07
N LEU A 164 7.64 7.05 14.49
CA LEU A 164 8.52 5.93 14.86
C LEU A 164 7.93 5.14 16.05
N GLN A 165 7.45 5.82 17.09
CA GLN A 165 6.76 5.17 18.21
C GLN A 165 5.49 4.44 17.79
N PHE A 166 4.72 5.00 16.84
CA PHE A 166 3.55 4.33 16.29
C PHE A 166 3.92 3.07 15.51
N ILE A 167 4.94 3.13 14.65
CA ILE A 167 5.42 1.97 13.87
C ILE A 167 5.90 0.85 14.80
N GLU A 168 6.53 1.19 15.92
CA GLU A 168 6.98 0.20 16.93
C GLU A 168 5.80 -0.47 17.65
N ARG A 169 4.73 0.27 17.95
CA ARG A 169 3.56 -0.23 18.68
C ARG A 169 2.54 -0.96 17.79
N TYR A 170 2.44 -0.57 16.52
CA TYR A 170 1.50 -1.16 15.59
C TYR A 170 2.02 -2.52 15.10
N ASN A 171 1.21 -3.57 15.28
CA ASN A 171 1.56 -4.92 14.89
C ASN A 171 1.20 -5.17 13.42
N PHE A 172 2.23 -5.24 12.57
CA PHE A 172 2.09 -5.58 11.16
C PHE A 172 2.25 -7.09 10.94
N SER A 173 1.32 -7.72 10.21
CA SER A 173 1.45 -9.13 9.83
C SER A 173 2.73 -9.38 9.03
N ALA A 174 3.41 -10.50 9.32
CA ALA A 174 4.58 -10.97 8.58
C ALA A 174 4.30 -11.34 7.11
N ALA A 175 3.02 -11.45 6.72
CA ALA A 175 2.62 -11.60 5.32
C ALA A 175 2.86 -10.32 4.49
N ASN A 176 3.04 -9.15 5.12
CA ASN A 176 3.46 -7.94 4.43
C ASN A 176 4.95 -8.05 4.05
N ILE A 177 5.24 -8.49 2.83
CA ILE A 177 6.62 -8.77 2.41
C ILE A 177 7.39 -7.54 1.94
N ARG A 178 6.70 -6.46 1.56
CA ARG A 178 7.30 -5.25 0.98
C ARG A 178 8.00 -4.36 2.01
N PHE A 179 7.73 -4.58 3.29
CA PHE A 179 8.31 -3.83 4.38
C PHE A 179 8.25 -4.62 5.69
N THR A 180 9.00 -4.16 6.67
CA THR A 180 8.79 -4.52 8.08
C THR A 180 8.79 -3.24 8.89
N ALA A 181 8.19 -3.27 10.09
CA ALA A 181 8.23 -2.12 11.01
C ALA A 181 9.66 -1.59 11.19
N LYS A 182 10.62 -2.51 11.39
CA LYS A 182 12.05 -2.21 11.52
C LYS A 182 12.61 -1.48 10.29
N ILE A 183 12.37 -2.01 9.09
CA ILE A 183 12.95 -1.42 7.85
C ILE A 183 12.37 -0.02 7.58
N ILE A 184 11.07 0.18 7.79
CA ILE A 184 10.48 1.52 7.65
C ILE A 184 11.05 2.45 8.71
N ALA A 185 11.13 2.02 9.98
CA ALA A 185 11.64 2.85 11.06
C ALA A 185 13.11 3.28 10.81
N GLU A 186 13.97 2.35 10.36
CA GLU A 186 15.35 2.67 9.99
C GLU A 186 15.40 3.68 8.82
N TYR A 187 14.56 3.50 7.79
CA TYR A 187 14.46 4.44 6.66
C TYR A 187 14.06 5.84 7.08
N ILE A 188 13.02 5.96 7.92
CA ILE A 188 12.57 7.25 8.44
C ILE A 188 13.70 7.92 9.22
N HIS A 189 14.32 7.18 10.12
CA HIS A 189 15.37 7.70 11.00
C HIS A 189 16.64 8.13 10.25
N ASP A 190 17.06 7.37 9.22
CA ASP A 190 18.20 7.74 8.37
C ASP A 190 17.93 9.04 7.60
N LEU A 191 16.72 9.21 7.06
CA LEU A 191 16.32 10.46 6.39
C LEU A 191 16.21 11.63 7.36
N THR A 192 15.65 11.41 8.56
CA THR A 192 15.55 12.44 9.61
C THR A 192 16.94 12.97 9.97
N ARG A 193 17.96 12.11 10.06
CA ARG A 193 19.37 12.52 10.28
C ARG A 193 19.94 13.36 9.14
N ALA A 194 19.47 13.14 7.91
CA ALA A 194 19.83 13.93 6.74
C ALA A 194 18.99 15.21 6.57
N GLY A 195 18.09 15.51 7.53
CA GLY A 195 17.21 16.68 7.48
C GLY A 195 16.00 16.51 6.55
N GLU A 196 15.75 15.31 6.04
CA GLU A 196 14.55 14.96 5.28
C GLU A 196 13.56 14.18 6.17
N LEU A 197 12.28 14.11 5.78
CA LEU A 197 11.27 13.34 6.50
C LEU A 197 11.13 13.65 8.01
N THR A 198 11.49 14.87 8.43
CA THR A 198 11.48 15.32 9.82
C THR A 198 10.06 15.59 10.34
N LYS A 199 9.14 15.86 9.42
CA LYS A 199 7.74 16.15 9.66
C LYS A 199 6.84 15.17 8.94
N TRP A 200 5.62 15.05 9.44
CA TRP A 200 4.62 14.15 8.91
C TRP A 200 3.25 14.79 8.92
N SER A 201 2.48 14.48 7.89
CA SER A 201 1.04 14.60 7.93
C SER A 201 0.46 13.26 8.37
N VAL A 202 -0.53 13.27 9.26
CA VAL A 202 -1.28 12.08 9.67
C VAL A 202 -2.74 12.32 9.35
N ALA A 203 -3.31 11.52 8.47
CA ALA A 203 -4.73 11.61 8.13
C ALA A 203 -5.48 10.36 8.57
N VAL A 204 -6.59 10.57 9.30
CA VAL A 204 -7.59 9.54 9.51
C VAL A 204 -8.66 9.72 8.46
N MET A 205 -8.65 8.82 7.48
CA MET A 205 -9.54 8.86 6.34
C MET A 205 -10.93 8.39 6.76
N SER A 206 -11.93 9.19 6.40
CA SER A 206 -13.33 8.94 6.71
C SER A 206 -14.18 9.15 5.46
N PRO A 207 -15.15 8.27 5.16
CA PRO A 207 -16.25 8.60 4.28
C PRO A 207 -17.15 9.66 4.93
N LYS A 208 -18.00 10.31 4.12
CA LYS A 208 -18.94 11.35 4.60
C LYS A 208 -20.08 10.77 5.44
N THR A 209 -20.39 9.48 5.25
CA THR A 209 -21.46 8.75 5.94
C THR A 209 -21.00 7.32 6.21
N GLY A 210 -21.63 6.65 7.17
CA GLY A 210 -21.35 5.25 7.48
C GLY A 210 -21.52 4.95 8.96
N ASN A 211 -20.88 3.86 9.40
CA ASN A 211 -20.87 3.48 10.81
C ASN A 211 -19.85 4.33 11.58
N PRO A 212 -20.25 5.14 12.57
CA PRO A 212 -19.31 5.97 13.31
C PRO A 212 -18.39 5.12 14.19
N LEU A 213 -17.17 5.63 14.39
CA LEU A 213 -16.18 5.15 15.33
C LEU A 213 -15.69 6.34 16.15
N ASP A 214 -15.83 6.23 17.46
CA ASP A 214 -15.23 7.17 18.41
C ASP A 214 -13.77 6.80 18.64
N LEU A 215 -12.88 7.76 18.41
CA LEU A 215 -11.43 7.65 18.63
C LEU A 215 -11.01 8.32 19.95
N GLY A 216 -11.95 8.75 20.78
CA GLY A 216 -11.71 9.51 22.00
C GLY A 216 -11.43 10.99 21.74
N ASN A 217 -11.42 11.80 22.79
CA ASN A 217 -11.17 13.25 22.76
C ASN A 217 -12.07 14.04 21.78
N GLY A 218 -13.30 13.56 21.57
CA GLY A 218 -14.26 14.19 20.65
C GLY A 218 -13.95 13.96 19.16
N ARG A 219 -13.06 13.01 18.83
CA ARG A 219 -12.74 12.63 17.46
C ARG A 219 -13.67 11.50 17.03
N THR A 220 -14.51 11.77 16.05
CA THR A 220 -15.38 10.75 15.43
C THR A 220 -15.10 10.68 13.94
N VAL A 221 -14.95 9.46 13.43
CA VAL A 221 -14.81 9.17 12.00
C VAL A 221 -15.80 8.09 11.60
N PHE A 222 -16.07 7.93 10.31
CA PHE A 222 -16.88 6.85 9.80
C PHE A 222 -15.99 5.69 9.31
N LYS A 223 -16.43 4.46 9.56
CA LYS A 223 -15.74 3.25 9.14
C LYS A 223 -15.87 3.05 7.62
N VAL A 224 -14.80 2.57 7.01
CA VAL A 224 -14.69 2.32 5.56
C VAL A 224 -15.13 0.90 5.26
N ASP A 225 -16.06 0.78 4.33
CA ASP A 225 -16.55 -0.50 3.82
C ASP A 225 -15.53 -1.13 2.86
N ARG A 226 -15.14 -2.38 3.15
CA ARG A 226 -14.16 -3.14 2.36
C ARG A 226 -14.48 -4.63 2.30
N SER A 227 -14.13 -5.23 1.17
CA SER A 227 -14.09 -6.67 0.97
C SER A 227 -12.64 -7.18 0.96
N VAL A 228 -12.46 -8.43 1.37
CA VAL A 228 -11.18 -9.15 1.36
C VAL A 228 -11.13 -10.15 0.23
N MET A 229 -9.93 -10.51 -0.23
CA MET A 229 -9.78 -11.63 -1.16
C MET A 229 -10.13 -12.95 -0.47
N LYS A 230 -10.86 -13.82 -1.17
CA LYS A 230 -11.13 -15.18 -0.69
C LYS A 230 -9.80 -15.89 -0.45
N ARG A 231 -9.67 -16.45 0.76
CA ARG A 231 -8.48 -17.08 1.34
C ARG A 231 -7.44 -17.56 0.31
N THR A 232 -6.44 -16.73 0.04
CA THR A 232 -5.13 -17.19 -0.40
C THR A 232 -4.25 -17.23 0.85
N LYS A 233 -4.04 -18.42 1.43
CA LYS A 233 -3.24 -18.52 2.66
C LYS A 233 -1.80 -18.12 2.34
N SER A 234 -1.32 -17.05 2.99
CA SER A 234 0.11 -16.73 2.97
C SER A 234 0.88 -17.83 3.70
N GLU A 235 1.97 -18.33 3.11
CA GLU A 235 2.85 -19.29 3.79
C GLU A 235 3.54 -18.67 5.02
N ARG A 236 3.75 -17.34 5.03
CA ARG A 236 4.43 -16.61 6.10
C ARG A 236 3.55 -16.34 7.31
N ASP A 237 2.26 -16.14 7.07
CA ASP A 237 1.25 -15.96 8.11
C ASP A 237 -0.09 -16.51 7.62
N PRO A 238 -0.37 -17.79 7.88
CA PRO A 238 -1.61 -18.44 7.44
C PRO A 238 -2.88 -17.85 8.05
N SER A 239 -2.74 -17.03 9.10
CA SER A 239 -3.86 -16.41 9.82
C SER A 239 -4.19 -15.00 9.31
N ALA A 240 -3.32 -14.42 8.46
CA ALA A 240 -3.54 -13.11 7.88
C ALA A 240 -4.46 -13.16 6.64
N ASP A 241 -5.36 -12.19 6.57
CA ASP A 241 -6.28 -11.98 5.46
C ASP A 241 -5.77 -10.82 4.57
N HIS A 242 -5.88 -10.97 3.23
CA HIS A 242 -5.47 -9.95 2.27
C HIS A 242 -6.59 -8.92 2.04
N ILE A 243 -6.38 -7.68 2.49
CA ILE A 243 -7.40 -6.61 2.55
C ILE A 243 -7.48 -5.74 1.29
N LYS A 244 -6.66 -6.05 0.27
CA LYS A 244 -6.50 -5.27 -0.97
C LYS A 244 -5.95 -3.85 -0.71
N VAL A 245 -5.63 -3.17 -1.80
CA VAL A 245 -5.29 -1.74 -1.73
C VAL A 245 -6.54 -0.98 -1.28
N ILE A 246 -6.40 -0.20 -0.22
CA ILE A 246 -7.51 0.56 0.40
C ILE A 246 -7.44 2.03 0.01
N THR A 247 -6.22 2.54 -0.20
CA THR A 247 -5.97 3.92 -0.62
C THR A 247 -6.42 4.14 -2.06
N ALA A 248 -7.06 5.28 -2.33
CA ALA A 248 -7.21 5.82 -3.68
C ALA A 248 -6.06 6.79 -4.01
N PRO A 249 -5.68 6.98 -5.28
CA PRO A 249 -4.66 7.97 -5.69
C PRO A 249 -4.93 9.36 -5.13
N ARG A 250 -6.20 9.78 -5.06
CA ARG A 250 -6.60 11.08 -4.52
C ARG A 250 -6.27 11.27 -3.04
N ASP A 251 -6.26 10.20 -2.24
CA ASP A 251 -6.09 10.28 -0.79
C ASP A 251 -4.72 10.86 -0.43
N GLU A 252 -3.73 10.74 -1.33
CA GLU A 252 -2.37 11.24 -1.15
C GLU A 252 -2.26 12.76 -1.31
N LEU A 253 -3.31 13.42 -1.82
CA LEU A 253 -3.38 14.87 -2.01
C LEU A 253 -3.95 15.59 -0.77
N ILE A 254 -4.45 14.87 0.24
CA ILE A 254 -5.14 15.45 1.41
C ILE A 254 -4.34 16.57 2.11
N ASP A 255 -3.02 16.46 2.12
CA ASP A 255 -2.10 17.42 2.73
C ASP A 255 -1.33 18.29 1.71
N LEU A 256 -1.74 18.32 0.44
CA LEU A 256 -1.01 19.01 -0.65
C LEU A 256 -1.72 20.24 -1.22
N LYS A 257 -2.89 20.63 -0.71
CA LYS A 257 -3.65 21.79 -1.23
C LYS A 257 -2.80 23.06 -1.38
N ASP A 258 -1.96 23.35 -0.38
CA ASP A 258 -1.04 24.50 -0.33
C ASP A 258 0.14 24.41 -1.30
N GLN A 259 0.40 23.24 -1.87
CA GLN A 259 1.53 22.98 -2.77
C GLN A 259 1.12 22.92 -4.25
N ILE A 260 -0.18 22.78 -4.53
CA ILE A 260 -0.70 22.67 -5.90
C ILE A 260 -0.99 24.08 -6.43
N LEU A 261 -0.14 24.54 -7.36
CA LEU A 261 -0.06 25.93 -7.85
C LEU A 261 -1.28 26.44 -8.66
N ASN A 262 -2.32 25.62 -8.88
CA ASN A 262 -3.57 26.02 -9.57
C ASN A 262 -4.75 26.03 -8.58
N GLY A 263 -4.73 27.03 -7.69
CA GLY A 263 -5.42 27.05 -6.38
C GLY A 263 -6.96 27.04 -6.34
N ASP A 264 -7.67 27.08 -7.46
CA ASP A 264 -9.15 27.20 -7.44
C ASP A 264 -9.88 25.86 -7.28
N ALA A 265 -9.22 24.72 -7.52
CA ALA A 265 -9.86 23.41 -7.45
C ALA A 265 -10.35 23.10 -6.03
N ARG A 266 -11.65 22.94 -5.82
CA ARG A 266 -12.24 22.69 -4.49
C ARG A 266 -12.14 21.23 -4.07
N THR A 267 -12.03 20.34 -5.05
CA THR A 267 -11.97 18.89 -4.87
C THR A 267 -10.74 18.31 -5.56
N THR A 268 -10.28 17.14 -5.11
CA THR A 268 -9.20 16.43 -5.81
C THR A 268 -9.62 15.91 -7.18
N GLU A 269 -10.90 15.62 -7.38
CA GLU A 269 -11.44 15.15 -8.67
C GLU A 269 -11.30 16.21 -9.77
N GLU A 270 -11.49 17.49 -9.44
CA GLU A 270 -11.24 18.60 -10.36
C GLU A 270 -9.79 18.66 -10.82
N ILE A 271 -8.83 18.35 -9.93
CA ILE A 271 -7.40 18.33 -10.27
C ILE A 271 -7.13 17.26 -11.33
N PHE A 272 -7.56 16.02 -11.09
CA PHE A 272 -7.35 14.93 -12.04
C PHE A 272 -8.14 15.11 -13.34
N LYS A 273 -9.29 15.78 -13.29
CA LYS A 273 -10.07 16.10 -14.49
C LYS A 273 -9.40 17.16 -15.36
N ASN A 274 -8.83 18.19 -14.75
CA ASN A 274 -8.17 19.27 -15.46
C ASN A 274 -6.80 18.84 -16.00
N GLU A 275 -6.11 17.95 -15.29
CA GLU A 275 -4.77 17.49 -15.62
C GLU A 275 -4.71 15.94 -15.58
N PRO A 276 -5.29 15.24 -16.58
CA PRO A 276 -5.43 13.78 -16.57
C PRO A 276 -4.10 13.02 -16.68
N GLU A 277 -3.03 13.71 -17.08
CA GLU A 277 -1.66 13.17 -17.14
C GLU A 277 -1.02 13.05 -15.74
N LEU A 278 -1.58 13.72 -14.72
CA LEU A 278 -1.02 13.68 -13.37
C LEU A 278 -1.39 12.37 -12.66
N THR A 279 -0.36 11.70 -12.15
CA THR A 279 -0.48 10.48 -11.35
C THR A 279 -0.11 10.75 -9.89
N GLU A 280 -0.49 9.87 -8.97
CA GLU A 280 -0.03 9.94 -7.58
C GLU A 280 1.51 9.90 -7.46
N VAL A 281 2.18 9.21 -8.39
CA VAL A 281 3.64 9.18 -8.44
C VAL A 281 4.21 10.56 -8.81
N TYR A 282 3.57 11.31 -9.73
CA TYR A 282 3.96 12.69 -10.02
C TYR A 282 3.93 13.55 -8.74
N PHE A 283 2.84 13.47 -7.97
CA PHE A 283 2.72 14.25 -6.72
C PHE A 283 3.79 13.88 -5.69
N ARG A 284 4.08 12.58 -5.51
CA ARG A 284 5.19 12.13 -4.63
C ARG A 284 6.56 12.64 -5.10
N GLN A 285 6.77 12.74 -6.42
CA GLN A 285 8.06 13.10 -7.00
C GLN A 285 8.33 14.60 -7.03
N ASN A 286 7.29 15.40 -7.31
CA ASN A 286 7.45 16.79 -7.71
C ASN A 286 6.74 17.80 -6.80
N VAL A 287 5.71 17.38 -6.05
CA VAL A 287 4.86 18.30 -5.28
C VAL A 287 5.02 18.11 -3.77
N ARG A 288 5.12 16.86 -3.29
CA ARG A 288 5.26 16.58 -1.87
C ARG A 288 6.59 17.12 -1.33
N PRO A 289 6.59 17.94 -0.27
CA PRO A 289 7.82 18.43 0.38
C PRO A 289 8.66 17.27 0.91
N ARG A 290 9.99 17.40 0.81
CA ARG A 290 10.93 16.31 1.18
C ARG A 290 11.04 16.09 2.67
N ASP A 291 10.80 17.13 3.45
CA ASP A 291 10.74 17.09 4.90
C ASP A 291 9.43 16.47 5.41
N ARG A 292 8.41 16.26 4.55
CA ARG A 292 7.06 15.85 4.95
C ARG A 292 6.61 14.50 4.37
N GLY A 293 6.61 13.47 5.22
CA GLY A 293 5.92 12.20 4.95
C GLY A 293 4.40 12.29 5.17
N LEU A 294 3.64 11.28 4.73
CA LEU A 294 2.21 11.15 5.02
C LEU A 294 1.87 9.75 5.53
N VAL A 295 1.11 9.67 6.62
CA VAL A 295 0.45 8.46 7.11
C VAL A 295 -1.04 8.56 6.85
N LEU A 296 -1.61 7.55 6.18
CA LEU A 296 -3.05 7.39 5.99
C LEU A 296 -3.55 6.24 6.87
N LEU A 297 -4.54 6.51 7.70
CA LEU A 297 -5.19 5.57 8.59
C LEU A 297 -6.64 5.39 8.16
N TYR A 298 -7.09 4.14 8.04
CA TYR A 298 -8.47 3.80 7.65
C TYR A 298 -9.08 2.89 8.70
N ALA A 299 -10.10 3.37 9.42
CA ALA A 299 -10.92 2.51 10.26
C ALA A 299 -11.80 1.63 9.37
N LEU A 300 -11.66 0.30 9.45
CA LEU A 300 -12.42 -0.62 8.61
C LEU A 300 -13.72 -1.03 9.27
N ASN A 301 -14.78 -1.17 8.48
CA ASN A 301 -16.04 -1.71 8.98
C ASN A 301 -15.91 -3.24 9.19
N PRO A 302 -15.94 -3.74 10.44
CA PRO A 302 -15.76 -5.17 10.71
C PRO A 302 -16.90 -6.02 10.16
N ASN A 303 -18.12 -5.46 10.11
CA ASN A 303 -19.35 -6.16 9.74
C ASN A 303 -20.00 -5.45 8.56
N LEU A 304 -19.39 -5.61 7.39
CA LEU A 304 -20.00 -5.17 6.14
C LEU A 304 -21.31 -5.95 5.92
N GLN A 305 -22.43 -5.30 6.16
CA GLN A 305 -23.75 -5.86 5.86
C GLN A 305 -23.92 -5.87 4.35
N MET A 306 -24.12 -7.07 3.79
CA MET A 306 -24.35 -7.29 2.37
C MET A 306 -25.57 -8.18 2.24
N THR A 307 -26.39 -7.90 1.22
CA THR A 307 -27.47 -8.79 0.81
C THR A 307 -26.89 -10.08 0.24
N ASP A 308 -27.67 -11.17 0.27
CA ASP A 308 -27.22 -12.47 -0.26
C ASP A 308 -26.86 -12.39 -1.76
N ASP A 309 -27.56 -11.54 -2.52
CA ASP A 309 -27.28 -11.28 -3.92
C ASP A 309 -25.93 -10.56 -4.13
N GLU A 310 -25.59 -9.57 -3.28
CA GLU A 310 -24.29 -8.89 -3.32
C GLU A 310 -23.14 -9.83 -2.95
N VAL A 311 -23.33 -10.68 -1.95
CA VAL A 311 -22.33 -11.71 -1.58
C VAL A 311 -22.13 -12.68 -2.74
N LYS A 312 -23.22 -13.14 -3.37
CA LYS A 312 -23.16 -14.04 -4.53
C LYS A 312 -22.43 -13.39 -5.70
N ALA A 313 -22.75 -12.13 -6.03
CA ALA A 313 -22.08 -11.38 -7.09
C ALA A 313 -20.57 -11.22 -6.83
N LEU A 314 -20.15 -10.95 -5.58
CA LEU A 314 -18.73 -10.85 -5.22
C LEU A 314 -17.99 -12.19 -5.32
N LEU A 315 -18.65 -13.28 -4.99
CA LEU A 315 -18.10 -14.65 -5.08
C LEU A 315 -17.96 -15.12 -6.53
N GLU A 316 -18.90 -14.73 -7.39
CA GLU A 316 -18.90 -15.02 -8.83
C GLU A 316 -17.95 -14.08 -9.61
N SER A 317 -17.54 -12.95 -9.00
CA SER A 317 -16.57 -12.04 -9.61
C SER A 317 -15.21 -12.71 -9.83
N PRO A 318 -14.46 -12.32 -10.89
CA PRO A 318 -13.11 -12.85 -11.15
C PRO A 318 -12.14 -12.69 -9.97
N SER A 319 -12.38 -11.68 -9.12
CA SER A 319 -11.55 -11.38 -7.96
C SER A 319 -11.88 -12.20 -6.71
N GLN A 320 -12.96 -12.99 -6.74
CA GLN A 320 -13.49 -13.84 -5.66
C GLN A 320 -13.32 -13.21 -4.28
N THR A 321 -14.13 -12.20 -3.96
CA THR A 321 -14.03 -11.49 -2.68
C THR A 321 -15.09 -11.90 -1.67
N MET A 322 -14.82 -11.64 -0.39
CA MET A 322 -15.76 -11.85 0.71
C MET A 322 -15.83 -10.60 1.60
N PRO A 323 -16.91 -10.40 2.37
CA PRO A 323 -16.96 -9.33 3.38
C PRO A 323 -15.82 -9.48 4.41
N LEU A 324 -15.29 -8.36 4.92
CA LEU A 324 -14.13 -8.32 5.84
C LEU A 324 -14.26 -9.25 7.06
N ARG A 325 -15.44 -9.24 7.72
CA ARG A 325 -15.77 -10.05 8.91
C ARG A 325 -14.65 -10.08 9.97
N ALA A 326 -14.24 -8.90 10.43
CA ALA A 326 -13.24 -8.78 11.48
C ALA A 326 -13.88 -8.96 12.88
N VAL A 327 -13.14 -9.55 13.82
CA VAL A 327 -13.65 -9.81 15.18
C VAL A 327 -13.65 -8.57 16.09
N ALA A 328 -13.01 -7.48 15.65
CA ALA A 328 -12.96 -6.19 16.31
C ALA A 328 -12.67 -5.09 15.26
N ASP A 329 -12.70 -3.82 15.68
CA ASP A 329 -12.30 -2.71 14.84
C ASP A 329 -10.83 -2.86 14.40
N ALA A 330 -10.60 -2.66 13.10
CA ALA A 330 -9.30 -2.82 12.47
C ALA A 330 -8.91 -1.52 11.77
N PHE A 331 -7.64 -1.14 11.87
CA PHE A 331 -7.11 0.04 11.19
C PHE A 331 -6.12 -0.36 10.13
N ALA A 332 -6.41 -0.08 8.86
CA ALA A 332 -5.42 -0.21 7.80
C ALA A 332 -4.51 1.03 7.77
N VAL A 333 -3.24 0.82 7.43
CA VAL A 333 -2.20 1.85 7.45
C VAL A 333 -1.49 1.92 6.10
N SER A 334 -1.27 3.13 5.62
CA SER A 334 -0.39 3.41 4.48
C SER A 334 0.59 4.53 4.81
N PHE A 335 1.82 4.39 4.34
CA PHE A 335 2.88 5.39 4.39
C PHE A 335 3.16 5.88 2.97
N VAL A 336 3.25 7.20 2.80
CA VAL A 336 3.58 7.85 1.54
C VAL A 336 4.84 8.69 1.74
N PHE A 337 5.85 8.42 0.93
CA PHE A 337 7.16 9.04 1.05
C PHE A 337 7.41 10.01 -0.12
N PRO A 338 8.00 11.19 0.13
CA PRO A 338 8.44 12.09 -0.91
C PRO A 338 9.66 11.53 -1.66
N ARG A 339 10.01 12.17 -2.78
CA ARG A 339 11.31 11.96 -3.44
C ARG A 339 12.44 12.46 -2.54
N THR A 340 13.41 11.58 -2.27
CA THR A 340 14.59 11.89 -1.46
C THR A 340 15.83 12.16 -2.34
N HIS A 341 16.77 12.96 -1.83
CA HIS A 341 18.13 13.05 -2.39
C HIS A 341 19.13 12.09 -1.73
N HIS A 342 18.76 11.51 -0.58
CA HIS A 342 19.57 10.65 0.25
C HIS A 342 19.10 9.20 0.15
N SER A 343 19.06 8.63 -1.06
CA SER A 343 18.58 7.26 -1.30
C SER A 343 19.59 6.14 -1.01
N LYS A 344 20.76 6.45 -0.42
CA LYS A 344 21.86 5.50 -0.21
C LYS A 344 21.76 4.75 1.12
N SER A 345 20.58 4.31 1.53
CA SER A 345 20.45 3.43 2.69
C SER A 345 20.44 1.97 2.22
N THR A 346 21.50 1.22 2.58
CA THR A 346 21.72 -0.16 2.14
C THR A 346 21.02 -1.11 3.11
N TYR A 347 19.73 -1.38 2.89
CA TYR A 347 19.02 -2.38 3.69
C TYR A 347 19.20 -3.78 3.11
N ARG A 348 19.78 -4.69 3.89
CA ARG A 348 19.77 -6.11 3.57
C ARG A 348 18.39 -6.67 3.89
N TYR A 349 17.55 -6.83 2.87
CA TYR A 349 16.37 -7.67 2.99
C TYR A 349 16.77 -9.13 2.79
N VAL A 350 16.53 -9.95 3.81
CA VAL A 350 16.70 -11.39 3.68
C VAL A 350 15.34 -11.98 3.30
N VAL A 351 15.15 -12.32 2.02
CA VAL A 351 14.16 -13.33 1.66
C VAL A 351 14.76 -14.65 2.15
N ASN A 352 14.57 -14.98 3.42
CA ASN A 352 15.00 -16.28 3.91
C ASN A 352 14.16 -17.33 3.19
N GLY A 353 14.84 -18.10 2.33
CA GLY A 353 14.34 -19.36 1.85
C GLY A 353 14.04 -20.23 3.06
N THR A 354 12.82 -20.72 3.14
CA THR A 354 12.51 -21.87 3.97
C THR A 354 13.39 -23.03 3.52
N VAL A 355 14.08 -23.61 4.50
CA VAL A 355 14.84 -24.87 4.40
C VAL A 355 14.01 -25.95 3.71
#